data_AF-A0A4Q3V5B3-F1
#
_entry.id   AF-A0A4Q3V5B3-F1
#
_cell.length_a   1.000
_cell.length_b   1.000
_cell.length_c   1.000
_cell.angle_alpha   90.00
_cell.angle_beta   90.00
_cell.angle_gamma   90.00
#
_symmetry.space_group_name_H-M   'P 1'
#
loop_
_entity.id
_entity.type
_entity.pdbx_description
1 polymer ?
#
loop_
_entity_poly.entity_id
_entity_poly.type
_entity_poly.pdbx_seq_one_letter_code
_entity_poly.pdbx_strand_id
1 'polypeptide(L)'
;MIKTNDNASGLLDEVEGTIQGHRDGHGYVLRDDGQADIYLPPNEMRAVLHKDRVKARIVRQDRRGRSEGRVVEIVERPEHPIIGRLLQESGVWLVAPEDKRYGQDVLIPKGGTGTAKPGQVVVVQLTEPPSLYGQPVGRVKEVLGEMDDPGMEIEIAVRKYGVPHEFSEACLALARGLPDKVRPADRKQRVDLTDIPLVTIDGEEARDFDDAVYCEPARVGRAKGWRVLVAI
;
A
#
# COMPACT_ATOMS: atom_id res chain seq x y z
N MET A 1 46.14 -26.79 -19.94
CA MET A 1 45.29 -25.63 -19.59
C MET A 1 44.01 -26.19 -18.99
N ILE A 2 43.93 -26.24 -17.66
CA ILE A 2 42.77 -26.78 -16.94
C ILE A 2 41.70 -25.70 -16.99
N LYS A 3 40.59 -25.95 -17.69
CA LYS A 3 39.41 -25.10 -17.62
C LYS A 3 38.69 -25.45 -16.32
N THR A 4 38.84 -24.61 -15.30
CA THR A 4 37.96 -24.61 -14.14
C THR A 4 36.56 -24.21 -14.61
N ASN A 5 35.61 -25.13 -14.48
CA ASN A 5 34.18 -24.82 -14.59
C ASN A 5 33.77 -24.06 -13.32
N ASP A 6 33.82 -22.73 -13.36
CA ASP A 6 33.15 -21.86 -12.38
C ASP A 6 31.63 -21.82 -12.65
N ASN A 7 30.97 -22.98 -12.56
CA ASN A 7 29.55 -23.00 -12.25
C ASN A 7 29.43 -22.94 -10.72
N ALA A 8 29.64 -21.74 -10.18
CA ALA A 8 29.30 -21.45 -8.79
C ALA A 8 27.79 -21.61 -8.64
N SER A 9 27.39 -22.78 -8.16
CA SER A 9 26.04 -23.07 -7.72
C SER A 9 25.71 -22.07 -6.61
N GLY A 10 24.86 -21.07 -6.89
CA GLY A 10 24.36 -20.12 -5.88
C GLY A 10 23.52 -20.74 -4.75
N LEU A 11 23.59 -22.06 -4.56
CA LEU A 11 23.20 -22.68 -3.31
C LEU A 11 24.05 -22.08 -2.19
N LEU A 12 23.39 -21.72 -1.10
CA LEU A 12 23.95 -21.05 0.08
C LEU A 12 24.18 -19.54 -0.06
N ASP A 13 23.93 -18.94 -1.22
CA ASP A 13 23.92 -17.48 -1.34
C ASP A 13 22.79 -16.91 -0.48
N GLU A 14 23.12 -15.84 0.23
CA GLU A 14 22.16 -15.06 1.01
C GLU A 14 21.74 -13.85 0.20
N VAL A 15 20.43 -13.69 0.05
CA VAL A 15 19.81 -12.67 -0.78
C VAL A 15 18.85 -11.87 0.07
N GLU A 16 18.93 -10.55 -0.03
CA GLU A 16 17.97 -9.65 0.59
C GLU A 16 16.75 -9.43 -0.31
N GLY A 17 15.60 -9.27 0.33
CA GLY A 17 14.37 -9.02 -0.39
C GLY A 17 13.17 -8.86 0.52
N THR A 18 12.00 -8.72 -0.10
CA THR A 18 10.73 -8.49 0.61
C THR A 18 9.84 -9.71 0.53
N ILE A 19 9.23 -10.10 1.65
CA ILE A 19 8.28 -11.21 1.71
C ILE A 19 6.97 -10.86 1.01
N GLN A 20 6.63 -11.64 0.00
CA GLN A 20 5.30 -11.69 -0.60
C GLN A 20 4.60 -12.99 -0.19
N GLY A 21 3.70 -12.90 0.78
CA GLY A 21 2.89 -14.04 1.18
C GLY A 21 1.82 -14.39 0.15
N HIS A 22 1.36 -15.64 0.17
CA HIS A 22 0.28 -16.15 -0.67
C HIS A 22 -0.86 -16.67 0.19
N ARG A 23 -2.10 -16.59 -0.31
CA ARG A 23 -3.31 -17.02 0.40
C ARG A 23 -3.32 -18.52 0.77
N ASP A 24 -2.52 -19.32 0.09
CA ASP A 24 -2.39 -20.77 0.32
C ASP A 24 -1.30 -21.11 1.36
N GLY A 25 -0.74 -20.10 2.03
CA GLY A 25 0.21 -20.25 3.14
C GLY A 25 1.69 -20.34 2.73
N HIS A 26 2.00 -20.54 1.45
CA HIS A 26 3.36 -20.36 0.93
C HIS A 26 3.64 -18.87 0.66
N GLY A 27 4.86 -18.56 0.23
CA GLY A 27 5.20 -17.20 -0.17
C GLY A 27 6.45 -17.14 -1.02
N TYR A 28 6.93 -15.92 -1.24
CA TYR A 28 8.08 -15.62 -2.07
C TYR A 28 8.93 -14.54 -1.41
N VAL A 29 10.23 -14.56 -1.66
CA VAL A 29 11.12 -13.42 -1.46
C VAL A 29 11.27 -12.73 -2.80
N LEU A 30 10.73 -11.52 -2.89
CA LEU A 30 10.97 -10.61 -4.01
C LEU A 30 12.38 -10.05 -3.84
N ARG A 31 13.30 -10.45 -4.72
CA ARG A 31 14.73 -10.16 -4.54
C ARG A 31 15.04 -8.72 -4.92
N ASP A 32 15.91 -8.08 -4.13
CA ASP A 32 16.35 -6.71 -4.40
C ASP A 32 17.30 -6.62 -5.61
N ASP A 33 17.92 -7.74 -5.99
CA ASP A 33 18.83 -7.86 -7.15
C ASP A 33 18.11 -8.02 -8.50
N GLY A 34 16.77 -8.04 -8.51
CA GLY A 34 15.95 -8.15 -9.72
C GLY A 34 15.96 -9.52 -10.39
N GLN A 35 16.58 -10.54 -9.78
CA GLN A 35 16.50 -11.92 -10.26
C GLN A 35 15.15 -12.55 -9.91
N ALA A 36 14.93 -13.78 -10.39
CA ALA A 36 13.71 -14.54 -10.13
C ALA A 36 13.48 -14.77 -8.62
N ASP A 37 12.23 -14.59 -8.20
CA ASP A 37 11.79 -14.73 -6.81
C ASP A 37 12.15 -16.09 -6.20
N ILE A 38 12.39 -16.08 -4.89
CA ILE A 38 12.72 -17.29 -4.14
C ILE A 38 11.45 -17.82 -3.49
N TYR A 39 11.06 -19.03 -3.83
CA TYR A 39 9.90 -19.69 -3.21
C TYR A 39 10.19 -20.02 -1.74
N LEU A 40 9.22 -19.71 -0.88
CA LEU A 40 9.22 -20.07 0.53
C LEU A 40 8.09 -21.06 0.83
N PRO A 41 8.40 -22.25 1.37
CA PRO A 41 7.38 -23.22 1.73
C PRO A 41 6.58 -22.75 2.96
N PRO A 42 5.37 -23.29 3.20
CA PRO A 42 4.50 -22.83 4.28
C PRO A 42 5.11 -22.88 5.69
N ASN A 43 6.04 -23.79 5.95
CA ASN A 43 6.75 -23.85 7.23
C ASN A 43 7.67 -22.66 7.47
N GLU A 44 8.30 -22.12 6.43
CA GLU A 44 9.14 -20.92 6.51
C GLU A 44 8.29 -19.67 6.70
N MET A 45 7.12 -19.62 6.03
CA MET A 45 6.17 -18.52 6.14
C MET A 45 5.55 -18.34 7.54
N ARG A 46 5.64 -19.34 8.42
CA ARG A 46 5.13 -19.23 9.80
C ARG A 46 5.86 -18.18 10.63
N ALA A 47 7.15 -17.98 10.39
CA ALA A 47 7.99 -17.08 11.19
C ALA A 47 8.05 -15.64 10.64
N VAL A 48 7.46 -15.38 9.49
CA VAL A 48 7.51 -14.08 8.80
C VAL A 48 6.12 -13.60 8.43
N LEU A 49 6.00 -12.32 8.13
CA LEU A 49 4.77 -11.69 7.65
C LEU A 49 4.97 -11.14 6.25
N HIS A 50 3.84 -10.93 5.56
CA HIS A 50 3.86 -10.18 4.31
C HIS A 50 4.46 -8.78 4.54
N LYS A 51 5.34 -8.36 3.62
CA LYS A 51 6.12 -7.11 3.64
C LYS A 51 7.29 -7.06 4.63
N ASP A 52 7.57 -8.14 5.36
CA ASP A 52 8.85 -8.24 6.06
C ASP A 52 10.01 -8.15 5.08
N ARG A 53 11.05 -7.41 5.45
CA ARG A 53 12.32 -7.40 4.75
C ARG A 53 13.23 -8.41 5.37
N VAL A 54 13.75 -9.32 4.56
CA VAL A 54 14.47 -10.50 5.04
C VAL A 54 15.76 -10.73 4.28
N LYS A 55 16.64 -11.47 4.92
CA LYS A 55 17.75 -12.15 4.26
C LYS A 55 17.41 -13.63 4.16
N ALA A 56 17.37 -14.15 2.95
CA ALA A 56 17.00 -15.53 2.66
C ALA A 56 18.16 -16.27 2.00
N ARG A 57 18.34 -17.54 2.35
CA ARG A 57 19.34 -18.41 1.75
C ARG A 57 18.70 -19.38 0.78
N ILE A 58 19.25 -19.50 -0.43
CA ILE A 58 18.80 -20.50 -1.40
C ILE A 58 19.28 -21.87 -0.94
N VAL A 59 18.34 -22.78 -0.66
CA VAL A 59 18.63 -24.13 -0.14
C VAL A 59 18.56 -25.21 -1.22
N ARG A 60 17.72 -25.02 -2.25
CA ARG A 60 17.63 -25.94 -3.38
C ARG A 60 17.07 -25.24 -4.62
N GLN A 61 17.29 -25.84 -5.78
CA GLN A 61 16.52 -25.55 -6.99
C GLN A 61 15.65 -26.76 -7.33
N ASP A 62 14.40 -26.50 -7.71
CA ASP A 62 13.53 -27.55 -8.22
C ASP A 62 13.91 -27.94 -9.66
N ARG A 63 13.29 -29.00 -10.18
CA ARG A 63 13.55 -29.50 -11.55
C ARG A 63 13.16 -28.50 -12.65
N ARG A 64 12.43 -27.43 -12.33
CA ARG A 64 12.02 -26.36 -13.23
C ARG A 64 12.90 -25.11 -13.08
N GLY A 65 13.97 -25.19 -12.28
CA GLY A 65 14.90 -24.09 -12.04
C GLY A 65 14.41 -23.06 -11.03
N ARG A 66 13.30 -23.30 -10.31
CA ARG A 66 12.83 -22.37 -9.28
C ARG A 66 13.66 -22.55 -8.01
N SER A 67 14.20 -21.44 -7.53
CA SER A 67 14.92 -21.41 -6.26
C SER A 67 13.94 -21.53 -5.10
N GLU A 68 14.22 -22.44 -4.19
CA GLU A 68 13.56 -22.51 -2.89
C GLU A 68 14.54 -22.07 -1.82
N GLY A 69 14.04 -21.25 -0.90
CA GLY A 69 14.83 -20.62 0.12
C GLY A 69 14.33 -20.87 1.53
N ARG A 70 15.16 -20.46 2.48
CA ARG A 70 14.88 -20.40 3.90
C ARG A 70 15.21 -19.02 4.42
N VAL A 71 14.35 -18.46 5.27
CA VAL A 71 14.63 -17.18 5.92
C VAL A 71 15.73 -17.38 6.96
N VAL A 72 16.79 -16.59 6.86
CA VAL A 72 17.92 -16.61 7.81
C VAL A 72 17.72 -15.52 8.86
N GLU A 73 17.28 -14.34 8.41
CA GLU A 73 17.17 -13.16 9.25
C GLU A 73 16.03 -12.25 8.74
N ILE A 74 15.35 -11.57 9.67
CA ILE A 74 14.45 -10.46 9.36
C ILE A 74 15.25 -9.18 9.55
N VAL A 75 15.52 -8.49 8.44
CA VAL A 75 16.29 -7.24 8.39
C VAL A 75 15.43 -6.09 8.93
N GLU A 76 14.17 -6.05 8.52
CA GLU A 76 13.26 -4.99 8.91
C GLU A 76 11.82 -5.51 8.89
N ARG A 77 11.03 -5.11 9.89
CA ARG A 77 9.58 -5.25 9.86
C ARG A 77 8.95 -3.86 9.88
N PRO A 78 8.60 -3.31 8.71
CA PRO A 78 7.97 -2.01 8.66
C PRO A 78 6.61 -2.04 9.35
N GLU A 79 6.31 -1.01 10.14
CA GLU A 79 5.05 -0.87 10.87
C GLU A 79 3.87 -0.68 9.92
N HIS A 80 3.34 -1.78 9.41
CA HIS A 80 2.15 -1.78 8.58
C HIS A 80 0.92 -2.11 9.43
N PRO A 81 -0.14 -1.27 9.38
CA PRO A 81 -1.39 -1.60 10.03
C PRO A 81 -1.97 -2.89 9.43
N ILE A 82 -2.29 -3.87 10.27
CA ILE A 82 -3.00 -5.07 9.85
C ILE A 82 -4.49 -4.81 10.03
N ILE A 83 -5.22 -4.77 8.93
CA ILE A 83 -6.68 -4.60 8.94
C ILE A 83 -7.30 -5.98 8.88
N GLY A 84 -8.27 -6.21 9.75
CA GLY A 84 -8.97 -7.48 9.78
C GLY A 84 -10.27 -7.41 10.56
N ARG A 85 -11.01 -8.50 10.49
CA ARG A 85 -12.23 -8.68 11.24
C ARG A 85 -11.92 -9.22 12.63
N LEU A 86 -12.41 -8.56 13.67
CA LEU A 86 -12.32 -9.06 15.04
C LEU A 86 -13.31 -10.20 15.24
N LEU A 87 -12.80 -11.35 15.65
CA LEU A 87 -13.57 -12.57 15.91
C LEU A 87 -13.37 -13.01 17.35
N GLN A 88 -14.39 -13.68 17.89
CA GLN A 88 -14.32 -14.34 19.18
C GLN A 88 -14.73 -15.80 19.01
N GLU A 89 -13.75 -16.71 19.04
CA GLU A 89 -13.95 -18.14 18.80
C GLU A 89 -13.50 -18.93 20.02
N SER A 90 -14.38 -19.78 20.56
CA SER A 90 -14.07 -20.63 21.72
C SER A 90 -13.46 -19.88 22.93
N GLY A 91 -13.84 -18.61 23.12
CA GLY A 91 -13.32 -17.74 24.19
C GLY A 91 -12.00 -17.04 23.88
N VAL A 92 -11.39 -17.30 22.73
CA VAL A 92 -10.18 -16.63 22.23
C VAL A 92 -10.59 -15.50 21.30
N TRP A 93 -9.94 -14.35 21.45
CA TRP A 93 -10.08 -13.23 20.52
C TRP A 93 -8.98 -13.28 19.48
N LEU A 94 -9.37 -13.15 18.23
CA LEU A 94 -8.44 -13.13 17.11
C LEU A 94 -8.90 -12.12 16.07
N VAL A 95 -7.97 -11.59 15.31
CA VAL A 95 -8.27 -10.79 14.13
C VAL A 95 -7.86 -11.59 12.91
N ALA A 96 -8.83 -11.87 12.06
CA ALA A 96 -8.62 -12.49 10.76
C ALA A 96 -8.28 -11.38 9.75
N PRO A 97 -7.05 -11.34 9.19
CA PRO A 97 -6.67 -10.28 8.25
C PRO A 97 -7.55 -10.30 6.99
N GLU A 98 -7.89 -9.10 6.52
CA GLU A 98 -8.54 -8.90 5.21
C GLU A 98 -7.58 -9.24 4.06
N ASP A 99 -6.29 -8.97 4.26
CA ASP A 99 -5.26 -9.40 3.33
C ASP A 99 -4.80 -10.83 3.64
N LYS A 100 -5.33 -11.79 2.88
CA LYS A 100 -5.02 -13.23 3.02
C LYS A 100 -3.55 -13.58 2.82
N ARG A 101 -2.72 -12.66 2.31
CA ARG A 101 -1.26 -12.86 2.19
C ARG A 101 -0.54 -12.90 3.53
N TYR A 102 -1.13 -12.37 4.60
CA TYR A 102 -0.57 -12.53 5.95
C TYR A 102 -0.66 -13.99 6.44
N GLY A 103 -1.60 -14.77 5.94
CA GLY A 103 -1.67 -16.24 6.10
C GLY A 103 -1.88 -16.74 7.54
N GLN A 104 -1.96 -15.85 8.53
CA GLN A 104 -2.07 -16.17 9.95
C GLN A 104 -3.00 -15.16 10.63
N ASP A 105 -3.87 -15.65 11.51
CA ASP A 105 -4.69 -14.79 12.37
C ASP A 105 -3.85 -14.20 13.49
N VAL A 106 -4.19 -12.98 13.90
CA VAL A 106 -3.51 -12.28 14.99
C VAL A 106 -4.28 -12.49 16.29
N LEU A 107 -3.65 -13.10 17.28
CA LEU A 107 -4.24 -13.27 18.61
C LEU A 107 -4.34 -11.91 19.30
N ILE A 108 -5.52 -11.62 19.86
CA ILE A 108 -5.75 -10.42 20.64
C ILE A 108 -5.99 -10.84 22.09
N PRO A 109 -5.12 -10.49 23.05
CA PRO A 109 -5.41 -10.72 24.47
C PRO A 109 -6.69 -9.97 24.85
N LYS A 110 -7.46 -10.47 25.82
CA LYS A 110 -8.74 -9.86 26.22
C LYS A 110 -8.63 -8.35 26.52
N GLY A 111 -7.54 -7.92 27.17
CA GLY A 111 -7.28 -6.51 27.45
C GLY A 111 -6.83 -5.66 26.25
N GLY A 112 -6.44 -6.31 25.13
CA GLY A 112 -6.03 -5.66 23.89
C GLY A 112 -7.18 -5.40 22.90
N THR A 113 -8.42 -5.75 23.24
CA THR A 113 -9.61 -5.51 22.40
C THR A 113 -10.09 -4.05 22.44
N GLY A 114 -9.77 -3.32 23.52
CA GLY A 114 -10.26 -1.96 23.72
C GLY A 114 -11.79 -1.91 23.81
N THR A 115 -12.42 -1.10 22.96
CA THR A 115 -13.88 -0.97 22.83
C THR A 115 -14.46 -1.77 21.67
N ALA A 116 -13.64 -2.53 20.94
CA ALA A 116 -14.06 -3.25 19.77
C ALA A 116 -14.99 -4.41 20.12
N LYS A 117 -15.96 -4.67 19.23
CA LYS A 117 -16.93 -5.76 19.35
C LYS A 117 -16.63 -6.86 18.33
N PRO A 118 -17.02 -8.13 18.61
CA PRO A 118 -16.92 -9.18 17.62
C PRO A 118 -17.69 -8.81 16.35
N GLY A 119 -17.11 -9.10 15.19
CA GLY A 119 -17.66 -8.80 13.88
C GLY A 119 -17.11 -7.53 13.23
N GLN A 120 -16.62 -6.58 14.03
CA GLN A 120 -16.13 -5.29 13.55
C GLN A 120 -14.83 -5.38 12.78
N VAL A 121 -14.64 -4.46 11.85
CA VAL A 121 -13.37 -4.24 11.15
C VAL A 121 -12.49 -3.36 12.03
N VAL A 122 -11.28 -3.84 12.30
CA VAL A 122 -10.32 -3.18 13.20
C VAL A 122 -8.95 -3.07 12.57
N VAL A 123 -8.20 -2.05 12.99
CA VAL A 123 -6.77 -1.93 12.74
C VAL A 123 -6.02 -2.51 13.93
N VAL A 124 -5.13 -3.45 13.66
CA VAL A 124 -4.30 -4.12 14.67
C VAL A 124 -2.87 -3.62 14.59
N GLN A 125 -2.31 -3.34 15.77
CA GLN A 125 -0.89 -3.18 15.96
C GLN A 125 -0.32 -4.47 16.58
N LEU A 126 0.71 -5.04 15.95
CA LEU A 126 1.41 -6.19 16.51
C LEU A 126 2.16 -5.78 17.77
N THR A 127 2.00 -6.58 18.82
CA THR A 127 2.76 -6.47 20.08
C THR A 127 3.81 -7.56 20.16
N GLU A 128 3.54 -8.74 19.59
CA GLU A 128 4.50 -9.83 19.46
C GLU A 128 4.51 -10.35 18.02
N PRO A 129 5.69 -10.45 17.40
CA PRO A 129 5.84 -11.01 16.06
C PRO A 129 5.44 -12.50 16.03
N PRO A 130 5.06 -13.07 14.87
CA PRO A 130 4.95 -14.51 14.78
C PRO A 130 6.33 -15.14 14.95
N SER A 131 6.33 -16.38 15.41
CA SER A 131 7.52 -17.23 15.47
C SER A 131 7.17 -18.60 14.91
N LEU A 132 8.16 -19.47 14.71
CA LEU A 132 7.94 -20.78 14.11
C LEU A 132 6.87 -21.62 14.83
N TYR A 133 6.70 -21.41 16.14
CA TYR A 133 5.75 -22.13 16.99
C TYR A 133 4.72 -21.22 17.67
N GLY A 134 4.74 -19.92 17.41
CA GLY A 134 3.89 -18.93 18.07
C GLY A 134 3.15 -18.07 17.07
N GLN A 135 1.84 -17.92 17.29
CA GLN A 135 1.01 -17.01 16.51
C GLN A 135 1.38 -15.55 16.81
N PRO A 136 1.19 -14.64 15.84
CA PRO A 136 1.38 -13.22 16.10
C PRO A 136 0.36 -12.75 17.15
N VAL A 137 0.81 -11.89 18.07
CA VAL A 137 -0.05 -11.27 19.09
C VAL A 137 -0.13 -9.78 18.81
N GLY A 138 -1.30 -9.20 18.97
CA GLY A 138 -1.52 -7.79 18.77
C GLY A 138 -2.55 -7.18 19.71
N ARG A 139 -2.77 -5.89 19.50
CA ARG A 139 -3.86 -5.13 20.13
C ARG A 139 -4.60 -4.33 19.08
N VAL A 140 -5.89 -4.11 19.33
CA VAL A 140 -6.69 -3.19 18.53
C VAL A 140 -6.16 -1.77 18.74
N LYS A 141 -5.76 -1.13 17.64
CA LYS A 141 -5.33 0.27 17.59
C LYS A 141 -6.54 1.19 17.33
N GLU A 142 -7.42 0.76 16.43
CA GLU A 142 -8.54 1.57 15.94
C GLU A 142 -9.69 0.64 15.53
N VAL A 143 -10.93 1.08 15.76
CA VAL A 143 -12.14 0.42 15.25
C VAL A 143 -12.61 1.23 14.06
N LEU A 144 -12.69 0.61 12.88
CA LEU A 144 -13.15 1.28 11.67
C LEU A 144 -14.68 1.30 11.59
N GLY A 145 -15.33 0.20 12.01
CA GLY A 145 -16.79 0.07 11.97
C GLY A 145 -17.24 -1.36 11.72
N GLU A 146 -18.45 -1.50 11.22
CA GLU A 146 -19.02 -2.76 10.75
C GLU A 146 -18.62 -3.03 9.29
N MET A 147 -18.59 -4.30 8.90
CA MET A 147 -18.17 -4.69 7.54
C MET A 147 -19.14 -4.20 6.45
N ASP A 148 -20.41 -3.96 6.80
CA ASP A 148 -21.49 -3.50 5.94
C ASP A 148 -21.70 -1.97 5.97
N ASP A 149 -20.87 -1.24 6.72
CA ASP A 149 -20.95 0.22 6.77
C ASP A 149 -20.62 0.85 5.38
N PRO A 150 -21.39 1.86 4.93
CA PRO A 150 -21.08 2.57 3.69
C PRO A 150 -19.67 3.17 3.70
N GLY A 151 -18.90 2.89 2.65
CA GLY A 151 -17.52 3.40 2.51
C GLY A 151 -16.45 2.54 3.21
N MET A 152 -16.82 1.49 3.95
CA MET A 152 -15.85 0.59 4.59
C MET A 152 -14.84 -0.03 3.62
N GLU A 153 -15.30 -0.38 2.41
CA GLU A 153 -14.43 -0.93 1.34
C GLU A 153 -13.32 0.06 0.94
N ILE A 154 -13.64 1.35 0.91
CA ILE A 154 -12.70 2.43 0.60
C ILE A 154 -11.71 2.58 1.75
N GLU A 155 -12.18 2.63 3.00
CA GLU A 155 -11.34 2.75 4.20
C GLU A 155 -10.34 1.58 4.31
N ILE A 156 -10.80 0.36 4.04
CA ILE A 156 -9.96 -0.84 3.99
C ILE A 156 -8.91 -0.70 2.88
N ALA A 157 -9.31 -0.31 1.66
CA ALA A 157 -8.39 -0.19 0.53
C ALA A 157 -7.32 0.87 0.79
N VAL A 158 -7.72 2.08 1.21
CA VAL A 158 -6.82 3.19 1.52
C VAL A 158 -5.74 2.77 2.51
N ARG A 159 -6.12 2.14 3.63
CA ARG A 159 -5.15 1.72 4.64
C ARG A 159 -4.34 0.48 4.22
N LYS A 160 -4.95 -0.51 3.56
CA LYS A 160 -4.27 -1.74 3.10
C LYS A 160 -3.12 -1.45 2.13
N TYR A 161 -3.35 -0.52 1.21
CA TYR A 161 -2.37 -0.09 0.24
C TYR A 161 -1.48 1.06 0.74
N GLY A 162 -1.69 1.54 1.98
CA GLY A 162 -0.90 2.62 2.55
C GLY A 162 -1.05 3.94 1.78
N VAL A 163 -2.23 4.17 1.20
CA VAL A 163 -2.53 5.42 0.49
C VAL A 163 -2.54 6.55 1.51
N PRO A 164 -1.70 7.60 1.34
CA PRO A 164 -1.76 8.77 2.19
C PRO A 164 -3.14 9.42 2.10
N HIS A 165 -3.85 9.48 3.22
CA HIS A 165 -5.21 10.02 3.31
C HIS A 165 -5.36 11.10 4.38
N GLU A 166 -4.41 11.19 5.32
CA GLU A 166 -4.39 12.23 6.34
C GLU A 166 -3.51 13.39 5.87
N PHE A 167 -4.06 14.60 5.88
CA PHE A 167 -3.29 15.81 5.69
C PHE A 167 -2.59 16.20 6.99
N SER A 168 -1.32 16.58 6.91
CA SER A 168 -0.59 17.06 8.09
C SER A 168 -1.20 18.34 8.66
N GLU A 169 -1.05 18.55 9.97
CA GLU A 169 -1.50 19.78 10.63
C GLU A 169 -0.91 21.05 10.00
N ALA A 170 0.34 20.98 9.52
CA ALA A 170 0.98 22.07 8.80
C ALA A 170 0.28 22.36 7.45
N CYS A 171 -0.09 21.33 6.70
CA CYS A 171 -0.85 21.46 5.45
C CYS A 171 -2.24 22.07 5.70
N LEU A 172 -2.96 21.57 6.71
CA LEU A 172 -4.27 22.10 7.09
C LEU A 172 -4.19 23.55 7.58
N ALA A 173 -3.15 23.90 8.34
CA ALA A 173 -2.93 25.28 8.80
C ALA A 173 -2.67 26.24 7.62
N LEU A 174 -1.89 25.82 6.62
CA LEU A 174 -1.68 26.59 5.40
C LEU A 174 -2.99 26.76 4.62
N ALA A 175 -3.75 25.68 4.42
CA ALA A 175 -5.02 25.71 3.71
C ALA A 175 -6.04 26.66 4.37
N ARG A 176 -6.15 26.61 5.71
CA ARG A 176 -7.01 27.53 6.49
C ARG A 176 -6.62 29.01 6.36
N GLY A 177 -5.38 29.30 5.98
CA GLY A 177 -4.88 30.66 5.76
C GLY A 177 -5.17 31.23 4.37
N LEU A 178 -5.70 30.43 3.44
CA LEU A 178 -6.00 30.87 2.07
C LEU A 178 -7.29 31.71 2.05
N PRO A 179 -7.33 32.80 1.24
CA PRO A 179 -8.54 33.59 1.08
C PRO A 179 -9.56 32.86 0.20
N ASP A 180 -10.86 33.04 0.47
CA ASP A 180 -11.95 32.47 -0.35
C ASP A 180 -12.00 33.00 -1.79
N LYS A 181 -11.34 34.14 -2.06
CA LYS A 181 -11.31 34.79 -3.37
C LYS A 181 -9.89 35.24 -3.70
N VAL A 182 -9.56 35.17 -5.00
CA VAL A 182 -8.32 35.73 -5.56
C VAL A 182 -8.24 37.23 -5.24
N ARG A 183 -7.16 37.67 -4.60
CA ARG A 183 -7.00 39.07 -4.17
C ARG A 183 -6.45 39.91 -5.31
N PRO A 184 -6.62 41.25 -5.28
CA PRO A 184 -6.05 42.13 -6.31
C PRO A 184 -4.52 42.01 -6.46
N ALA A 185 -3.81 41.73 -5.35
CA ALA A 185 -2.36 41.52 -5.39
C ALA A 185 -1.95 40.26 -6.16
N ASP A 186 -2.76 39.19 -6.10
CA ASP A 186 -2.48 37.90 -6.75
C ASP A 186 -2.64 37.97 -8.29
N ARG A 187 -3.29 39.02 -8.79
CA ARG A 187 -3.48 39.30 -10.22
C ARG A 187 -2.30 40.04 -10.86
N LYS A 188 -1.40 40.61 -10.06
CA LYS A 188 -0.23 41.33 -10.60
C LYS A 188 0.60 40.38 -11.44
N GLN A 189 1.08 40.87 -12.59
CA GLN A 189 1.89 40.10 -13.55
C GLN A 189 1.18 38.93 -14.24
N ARG A 190 -0.15 38.83 -14.13
CA ARG A 190 -0.95 37.87 -14.91
C ARG A 190 -1.58 38.55 -16.11
N VAL A 191 -1.74 37.80 -17.20
CA VAL A 191 -2.56 38.21 -18.33
C VAL A 191 -4.02 38.11 -17.90
N ASP A 192 -4.78 39.19 -18.08
CA ASP A 192 -6.22 39.18 -17.80
C ASP A 192 -6.96 38.55 -18.99
N LEU A 193 -7.65 37.44 -18.72
CA LEU A 193 -8.47 36.70 -19.67
C LEU A 193 -9.92 36.58 -19.18
N THR A 194 -10.33 37.43 -18.23
CA THR A 194 -11.67 37.34 -17.61
C THR A 194 -12.82 37.67 -18.58
N ASP A 195 -12.52 38.25 -19.73
CA ASP A 195 -13.44 38.52 -20.85
C ASP A 195 -13.55 37.36 -21.86
N ILE A 196 -12.65 36.37 -21.77
CA ILE A 196 -12.68 35.18 -22.62
C ILE A 196 -13.66 34.16 -22.04
N PRO A 197 -14.61 33.61 -22.83
CA PRO A 197 -15.60 32.65 -22.35
C PRO A 197 -15.00 31.24 -22.28
N LEU A 198 -14.02 31.07 -21.39
CA LEU A 198 -13.49 29.77 -21.00
C LEU A 198 -14.59 28.92 -20.35
N VAL A 199 -14.63 27.64 -20.68
CA VAL A 199 -15.56 26.66 -20.10
C VAL A 199 -14.80 25.45 -19.59
N THR A 200 -15.34 24.78 -18.58
CA THR A 200 -14.87 23.47 -18.11
C THR A 200 -15.85 22.39 -18.58
N ILE A 201 -15.36 21.16 -18.76
CA ILE A 201 -16.16 20.04 -19.29
C ILE A 201 -15.88 18.81 -18.46
N ASP A 202 -16.70 18.61 -17.43
CA ASP A 202 -16.45 17.65 -16.35
C ASP A 202 -17.69 16.79 -16.06
N GLY A 203 -17.52 15.74 -15.26
CA GLY A 203 -18.63 14.96 -14.73
C GLY A 203 -19.52 15.77 -13.78
N GLU A 204 -20.80 15.40 -13.68
CA GLU A 204 -21.78 16.11 -12.82
C GLU A 204 -21.38 16.19 -11.34
N GLU A 205 -20.61 15.20 -10.87
CA GLU A 205 -20.15 15.11 -9.49
C GLU A 205 -18.76 15.73 -9.25
N ALA A 206 -18.09 16.25 -10.28
CA ALA A 206 -16.78 16.89 -10.13
C ALA A 206 -16.85 18.12 -9.22
N ARG A 207 -15.76 18.38 -8.48
CA ARG A 207 -15.67 19.50 -7.51
C ARG A 207 -14.37 20.30 -7.64
N ASP A 208 -13.45 19.82 -8.45
CA ASP A 208 -12.07 20.22 -8.65
C ASP A 208 -11.83 20.50 -10.13
N PHE A 209 -12.32 21.64 -10.60
CA PHE A 209 -12.19 22.05 -12.00
C PHE A 209 -10.81 22.65 -12.25
N ASP A 210 -9.85 21.80 -12.63
CA ASP A 210 -8.45 22.18 -12.80
C ASP A 210 -8.12 22.69 -14.21
N ASP A 211 -9.01 22.52 -15.19
CA ASP A 211 -8.80 22.99 -16.56
C ASP A 211 -10.00 23.71 -17.17
N ALA A 212 -9.72 24.67 -18.04
CA ALA A 212 -10.72 25.36 -18.84
C ALA A 212 -10.23 25.60 -20.27
N VAL A 213 -11.16 25.49 -21.23
CA VAL A 213 -10.85 25.59 -22.67
C VAL A 213 -11.69 26.65 -23.37
N TYR A 214 -11.08 27.28 -24.37
CA TYR A 214 -11.75 28.16 -25.33
C TYR A 214 -11.09 27.98 -26.69
N CYS A 215 -11.88 28.02 -27.76
CA CYS A 215 -11.34 28.00 -29.11
C CYS A 215 -12.06 29.00 -30.02
N GLU A 216 -11.29 29.62 -30.90
CA GLU A 216 -11.80 30.53 -31.92
C GLU A 216 -11.13 30.28 -33.28
N PRO A 217 -11.84 30.51 -34.40
CA PRO A 217 -11.21 30.45 -35.71
C PRO A 217 -10.08 31.47 -35.82
N ALA A 218 -8.95 31.03 -36.38
CA ALA A 218 -7.77 31.87 -36.58
C ALA A 218 -7.22 31.71 -38.00
N ARG A 219 -6.28 32.59 -38.38
CA ARG A 219 -5.47 32.42 -39.59
C ARG A 219 -4.02 32.23 -39.22
N VAL A 220 -3.40 31.19 -39.76
CA VAL A 220 -1.96 30.94 -39.64
C VAL A 220 -1.36 31.11 -41.03
N GLY A 221 -0.76 32.28 -41.27
CA GLY A 221 -0.37 32.69 -42.62
C GLY A 221 -1.59 32.79 -43.55
N ARG A 222 -1.59 32.02 -44.65
CA ARG A 222 -2.71 31.98 -45.62
C ARG A 222 -3.74 30.89 -45.32
N ALA A 223 -3.50 30.02 -44.34
CA ALA A 223 -4.38 28.91 -44.01
C ALA A 223 -5.41 29.31 -42.94
N LYS A 224 -6.62 28.74 -43.04
CA LYS A 224 -7.60 28.75 -41.95
C LYS A 224 -7.15 27.76 -40.88
N GLY A 225 -7.27 28.15 -39.62
CA GLY A 225 -6.95 27.32 -38.47
C GLY A 225 -7.80 27.71 -37.27
N TRP A 226 -7.37 27.29 -36.08
CA TRP A 226 -8.00 27.62 -34.81
C TRP A 226 -6.93 28.08 -33.83
N ARG A 227 -7.29 29.03 -32.97
CA ARG A 227 -6.56 29.33 -31.75
C ARG A 227 -7.29 28.63 -30.63
N VAL A 228 -6.54 27.85 -29.85
CA VAL A 228 -7.04 27.18 -28.65
C VAL A 228 -6.32 27.76 -27.45
N LEU A 229 -7.07 28.08 -26.42
CA LEU A 229 -6.58 28.42 -25.09
C LEU A 229 -6.90 27.26 -24.17
N VAL A 230 -5.90 26.81 -23.42
CA VAL A 230 -6.04 25.84 -22.33
C VAL A 230 -5.49 26.52 -21.09
N ALA A 231 -6.35 26.78 -20.11
CA ALA A 231 -6.00 27.33 -18.82
C ALA A 231 -5.96 26.20 -17.79
N ILE A 232 -4.85 26.11 -17.05
CA ILE A 232 -4.59 25.18 -15.94
C ILE A 232 -4.22 26.02 -14.71
#